data_AF-A0A5A7X2R1-F1
#
_entry.id   AF-A0A5A7X2R1-F1
#
_cell.length_a   1.000
_cell.length_b   1.000
_cell.length_c   1.000
_cell.angle_alpha   90.00
_cell.angle_beta   90.00
_cell.angle_gamma   90.00
#
_symmetry.space_group_name_H-M   'P 1'
#
loop_
_entity.id
_entity.type
_entity.pdbx_description
1 polymer ?
#
loop_
_entity_poly.entity_id
_entity_poly.type
_entity_poly.pdbx_seq_one_letter_code
_entity_poly.pdbx_strand_id
1 'polypeptide(L)'
;MLVDGPDDIPMQHDAGILAYVERVVTAGLRPVVAHPERRAFLFDGDHDFAYELKTKGALLQIDSGSLLGCDGPAVAAEAHRLLAEGLADLVASDAHERGEADLRPVRDHLQERFGSDSDALLDGTTLEER
;
A
#
# COMPACT_ATOMS: atom_id res chain seq x y z
N MET A 1 -6.67 -8.62 -8.01
CA MET A 1 -7.89 -8.54 -7.16
C MET A 1 -7.56 -7.63 -6.00
N LEU A 2 -8.36 -6.59 -5.71
CA LEU A 2 -8.09 -5.66 -4.61
C LEU A 2 -8.72 -6.21 -3.32
N VAL A 3 -7.97 -6.19 -2.22
CA VAL A 3 -8.40 -6.60 -0.88
C VAL A 3 -8.30 -5.39 0.02
N ASP A 4 -9.40 -5.07 0.67
CA ASP A 4 -9.51 -4.01 1.67
C ASP A 4 -10.26 -4.57 2.89
N GLY A 5 -9.82 -4.19 4.09
CA GLY A 5 -10.33 -4.69 5.36
C GLY A 5 -10.66 -3.54 6.32
N PRO A 6 -11.54 -3.77 7.31
CA PRO A 6 -12.05 -2.71 8.17
C PRO A 6 -10.94 -1.98 8.95
N ASP A 7 -11.01 -0.64 8.97
CA ASP A 7 -9.99 0.23 9.57
C ASP A 7 -9.89 0.14 11.10
N ASP A 8 -10.92 -0.38 11.76
CA ASP A 8 -11.04 -0.41 13.23
C ASP A 8 -10.58 -1.73 13.87
N ILE A 9 -10.02 -2.65 13.09
CA ILE A 9 -9.54 -3.96 13.57
C ILE A 9 -8.03 -4.10 13.30
N PRO A 10 -7.23 -4.58 14.29
CA PRO A 10 -5.81 -4.86 14.09
C PRO A 10 -5.59 -5.76 12.88
N MET A 11 -4.68 -5.38 11.98
CA MET A 11 -4.37 -6.17 10.79
C MET A 11 -3.94 -7.59 11.16
N GLN A 12 -3.09 -7.73 12.16
CA GLN A 12 -2.61 -9.03 12.65
C GLN A 12 -3.71 -9.94 13.22
N HIS A 13 -4.85 -9.38 13.62
CA HIS A 13 -5.99 -10.13 14.12
C HIS A 13 -7.02 -10.42 13.02
N ASP A 14 -6.83 -9.89 11.81
CA ASP A 14 -7.59 -10.24 10.63
C ASP A 14 -7.02 -11.52 9.99
N ALA A 15 -7.12 -12.65 10.70
CA ALA A 15 -6.74 -13.95 10.12
C ALA A 15 -7.49 -14.26 8.81
N GLY A 16 -8.60 -13.56 8.55
CA GLY A 16 -9.34 -13.61 7.31
C GLY A 16 -8.54 -13.09 6.12
N ILE A 17 -7.82 -11.98 6.27
CA ILE A 17 -7.09 -11.36 5.15
C ILE A 17 -5.94 -12.24 4.66
N LEU A 18 -5.17 -12.86 5.55
CA LEU A 18 -4.10 -13.80 5.17
C LEU A 18 -4.66 -15.03 4.46
N ALA A 19 -5.69 -15.67 5.03
CA ALA A 19 -6.33 -16.83 4.41
C ALA A 19 -6.92 -16.47 3.03
N TYR A 20 -7.43 -15.24 2.89
CA TYR A 20 -7.93 -14.73 1.62
C TYR A 20 -6.80 -14.55 0.59
N VAL A 21 -5.71 -13.90 0.98
CA VAL A 21 -4.51 -13.73 0.14
C VAL A 21 -4.01 -15.08 -0.34
N GLU A 22 -3.81 -16.05 0.56
CA GLU A 22 -3.34 -17.39 0.20
C GLU A 22 -4.27 -18.08 -0.80
N ARG A 23 -5.59 -17.93 -0.64
CA ARG A 23 -6.58 -18.49 -1.56
C ARG A 23 -6.51 -17.85 -2.95
N VAL A 24 -6.36 -16.53 -3.02
CA VAL A 24 -6.23 -15.79 -4.29
C VAL A 24 -4.94 -16.18 -5.01
N VAL A 25 -3.83 -16.26 -4.28
CA VAL A 25 -2.53 -16.70 -4.82
C VAL A 25 -2.61 -18.14 -5.35
N THR A 26 -3.23 -19.04 -4.60
CA THR A 26 -3.44 -20.44 -5.02
C THR A 26 -4.34 -20.55 -6.25
N ALA A 27 -5.21 -19.58 -6.50
CA ALA A 27 -6.03 -19.50 -7.70
C ALA A 27 -5.27 -18.94 -8.93
N GLY A 28 -3.96 -18.67 -8.81
CA GLY A 28 -3.12 -18.13 -9.88
C GLY A 28 -3.28 -16.63 -10.10
N LEU A 29 -3.84 -15.90 -9.12
CA LEU A 29 -4.02 -14.46 -9.17
C LEU A 29 -3.08 -13.76 -8.19
N ARG A 30 -2.73 -12.50 -8.46
CA ARG A 30 -1.95 -11.65 -7.55
C ARG A 30 -2.89 -10.71 -6.79
N PRO A 31 -3.05 -10.86 -5.46
CA PRO A 31 -3.84 -9.91 -4.67
C PRO A 31 -3.07 -8.61 -4.50
N VAL A 32 -3.80 -7.50 -4.48
CA VAL A 32 -3.31 -6.18 -4.08
C VAL A 32 -4.02 -5.82 -2.78
N VAL A 33 -3.28 -5.58 -1.70
CA VAL A 33 -3.83 -5.09 -0.44
C VAL A 33 -3.78 -3.56 -0.46
N ALA A 34 -4.95 -2.96 -0.27
CA ALA A 34 -5.11 -1.50 -0.31
C ALA A 34 -4.63 -0.84 0.98
N HIS A 35 -3.99 0.31 0.82
CA HIS A 35 -3.59 1.29 1.83
C HIS A 35 -3.22 0.70 3.21
N PRO A 36 -2.26 -0.24 3.29
CA PRO A 36 -1.85 -0.81 4.57
C PRO A 36 -1.30 0.24 5.53
N GLU A 37 -0.77 1.37 5.04
CA GLU A 37 -0.31 2.51 5.84
C GLU A 37 -1.38 3.11 6.74
N ARG A 38 -2.67 2.94 6.43
CA ARG A 38 -3.77 3.43 7.29
C ARG A 38 -3.94 2.60 8.55
N ARG A 39 -3.42 1.37 8.55
CA ARG A 39 -3.61 0.38 9.62
C ARG A 39 -2.30 -0.12 10.24
N ALA A 40 -1.20 -0.18 9.46
CA ALA A 40 0.09 -0.76 9.83
C ALA A 40 0.76 -0.13 11.07
N PHE A 41 0.33 1.07 11.48
CA PHE A 41 0.86 1.77 12.67
C PHE A 41 -0.13 1.80 13.85
N LEU A 42 -1.36 1.32 13.70
CA LEU A 42 -2.42 1.47 14.71
C LEU A 42 -2.23 0.52 15.90
N PHE A 43 -1.68 -0.68 15.65
CA PHE A 43 -1.49 -1.70 16.68
C PHE A 43 -0.10 -2.33 16.57
N ASP A 44 0.45 -2.74 17.72
CA ASP A 44 1.75 -3.41 17.80
C ASP A 44 1.76 -4.67 16.94
N GLY A 45 2.61 -4.75 15.91
CA GLY A 45 2.73 -5.91 15.02
C GLY A 45 2.07 -5.75 13.65
N ASP A 46 1.25 -4.72 13.43
CA ASP A 46 0.58 -4.53 12.13
C ASP A 46 1.56 -4.18 10.99
N HIS A 47 2.66 -3.50 11.32
CA HIS A 47 3.76 -3.25 10.38
C HIS A 47 4.43 -4.57 9.93
N ASP A 48 4.75 -5.45 10.88
CA ASP A 48 5.32 -6.77 10.57
C ASP A 48 4.34 -7.64 9.77
N PHE A 49 3.04 -7.43 9.98
CA PHE A 49 2.01 -8.11 9.21
C PHE A 49 1.96 -7.65 7.73
N ALA A 50 2.26 -6.39 7.43
CA ALA A 50 2.43 -5.93 6.05
C ALA A 50 3.57 -6.69 5.34
N TYR A 51 4.67 -6.96 6.06
CA TYR A 51 5.76 -7.80 5.56
C TYR A 51 5.30 -9.24 5.29
N GLU A 52 4.48 -9.81 6.18
CA GLU A 52 3.93 -11.16 6.00
C GLU A 52 3.05 -11.24 4.74
N LEU A 53 2.14 -10.28 4.52
CA LEU A 53 1.31 -10.22 3.32
C LEU A 53 2.15 -10.22 2.04
N LYS A 54 3.21 -9.41 2.02
CA LYS A 54 4.15 -9.37 0.89
C LYS A 54 4.86 -10.71 0.68
N THR A 55 5.31 -11.34 1.76
CA THR A 55 5.96 -12.67 1.73
C THR A 55 5.02 -13.76 1.20
N LYS A 56 3.70 -13.62 1.42
CA LYS A 56 2.68 -14.52 0.89
C LYS A 56 2.31 -14.26 -0.58
N GLY A 57 2.92 -13.26 -1.22
CA GLY A 57 2.72 -12.94 -2.64
C GLY A 57 1.66 -11.88 -2.90
N ALA A 58 1.22 -11.14 -1.88
CA ALA A 58 0.42 -9.94 -2.09
C ALA A 58 1.29 -8.76 -2.52
N LEU A 59 0.68 -7.86 -3.28
CA LEU A 59 1.22 -6.54 -3.58
C LEU A 59 0.61 -5.53 -2.60
N LEU A 60 1.37 -4.52 -2.22
CA LEU A 60 0.90 -3.46 -1.33
C LEU A 60 0.73 -2.15 -2.11
N GLN A 61 -0.44 -1.51 -1.99
CA GLN A 61 -0.73 -0.24 -2.63
C GLN A 61 -0.89 0.86 -1.58
N ILE A 62 -0.10 1.93 -1.69
CA ILE A 62 -0.15 3.11 -0.82
C ILE A 62 -1.06 4.18 -1.44
N ASP A 63 -1.84 4.88 -0.62
CA ASP A 63 -2.64 6.02 -1.05
C ASP A 63 -1.76 7.27 -1.26
N SER A 64 -1.96 7.93 -2.39
CA SER A 64 -1.34 9.22 -2.70
C SER A 64 -1.65 10.30 -1.65
N GLY A 65 -2.86 10.33 -1.11
CA GLY A 65 -3.28 11.27 -0.07
C GLY A 65 -2.50 11.06 1.22
N SER A 66 -2.25 9.80 1.59
CA SER A 66 -1.42 9.43 2.73
C SER A 66 0.01 9.96 2.60
N LEU A 67 0.63 9.84 1.41
CA LEU A 67 1.98 10.37 1.16
C LEU A 67 2.06 11.90 1.22
N LEU A 68 1.00 12.57 0.81
CA LEU A 68 0.86 14.03 0.85
C LEU A 68 0.40 14.56 2.22
N GLY A 69 0.13 13.67 3.19
CA GLY A 69 -0.26 14.02 4.55
C GLY A 69 -1.73 14.37 4.75
N CYS A 70 -2.59 14.07 3.77
CA CYS A 70 -4.04 14.30 3.86
C CYS A 70 -4.69 13.49 4.99
N ASP A 71 -4.16 12.29 5.27
CA ASP A 71 -4.65 11.36 6.29
C ASP A 71 -3.96 11.56 7.67
N GLY A 72 -3.14 12.60 7.80
CA GLY A 72 -2.45 12.96 9.04
C GLY A 72 -1.01 12.43 9.13
N PRO A 73 -0.25 12.93 10.12
CA PRO A 73 1.20 12.75 10.17
C PRO A 73 1.65 11.31 10.46
N ALA A 74 0.85 10.54 11.21
CA ALA A 74 1.17 9.16 11.54
C ALA A 74 1.05 8.25 10.30
N VAL A 75 -0.07 8.38 9.56
CA VAL A 75 -0.30 7.67 8.30
C VAL A 75 0.77 8.03 7.27
N ALA A 76 1.10 9.31 7.13
CA ALA A 76 2.16 9.76 6.23
C ALA A 76 3.52 9.15 6.60
N ALA A 77 3.88 9.16 7.90
CA ALA A 77 5.14 8.56 8.34
C ALA A 77 5.21 7.07 8.02
N GLU A 78 4.11 6.35 8.20
CA GLU A 78 4.03 4.92 7.89
C GLU A 78 4.08 4.66 6.37
N ALA A 79 3.37 5.45 5.56
CA ALA A 79 3.44 5.39 4.10
C ALA A 79 4.88 5.54 3.59
N HIS A 80 5.60 6.53 4.12
CA HIS A 80 7.01 6.79 3.80
C HIS A 80 7.93 5.65 4.27
N ARG A 81 7.61 5.03 5.40
CA ARG A 81 8.36 3.89 5.95
C ARG A 81 8.21 2.66 5.05
N LEU A 82 6.97 2.30 4.68
CA LEU A 82 6.69 1.17 3.78
C LEU A 82 7.38 1.35 2.41
N LEU A 83 7.44 2.57 1.88
CA LEU A 83 8.22 2.87 0.68
C LEU A 83 9.73 2.69 0.89
N ALA A 84 10.28 3.28 1.96
CA ALA A 84 11.72 3.23 2.25
C ALA A 84 12.22 1.80 2.50
N GLU A 85 11.37 0.92 3.02
CA GLU A 85 11.66 -0.50 3.24
C GLU A 85 11.38 -1.38 2.01
N GLY A 86 10.89 -0.80 0.90
CA GLY A 86 10.57 -1.53 -0.33
C GLY A 86 9.35 -2.45 -0.20
N LEU A 87 8.49 -2.19 0.78
CA LEU A 87 7.25 -2.94 1.01
C LEU A 87 6.11 -2.50 0.10
N ALA A 88 6.04 -1.22 -0.26
CA ALA A 88 5.08 -0.73 -1.24
C ALA A 88 5.43 -1.18 -2.67
N ASP A 89 4.41 -1.56 -3.44
CA ASP A 89 4.56 -1.95 -4.86
C ASP A 89 3.86 -0.95 -5.80
N LEU A 90 2.84 -0.25 -5.29
CA LEU A 90 2.00 0.67 -6.05
C LEU A 90 1.66 1.92 -5.23
N VAL A 91 1.44 3.03 -5.92
CA VAL A 91 0.78 4.22 -5.38
C VAL A 91 -0.46 4.52 -6.22
N ALA A 92 -1.61 4.71 -5.57
CA ALA A 92 -2.87 5.02 -6.24
C ALA A 92 -3.63 6.11 -5.49
N SER A 93 -4.63 6.72 -6.14
CA SER A 93 -5.28 7.92 -5.61
C SER A 93 -6.39 7.67 -4.59
N ASP A 94 -6.91 6.44 -4.54
CA ASP A 94 -8.14 6.09 -3.80
C ASP A 94 -9.28 7.12 -3.99
N ALA A 95 -9.42 7.64 -5.21
CA ALA A 95 -10.24 8.81 -5.48
C ALA A 95 -11.73 8.46 -5.45
N HIS A 96 -12.47 9.14 -4.59
CA HIS A 96 -13.93 9.07 -4.51
C HIS A 96 -14.59 10.23 -5.28
N GLU A 97 -13.82 11.29 -5.57
CA GLU A 97 -14.23 12.44 -6.37
C GLU A 97 -13.26 12.76 -7.53
N ARG A 98 -13.75 13.48 -8.55
CA ARG A 98 -12.98 13.81 -9.77
C ARG A 98 -11.67 14.59 -9.53
N GLY A 99 -11.58 15.34 -8.43
CA GLY A 99 -10.40 16.14 -8.09
C GLY A 99 -9.29 15.33 -7.43
N GLU A 100 -9.62 14.19 -6.83
CA GLU A 100 -8.69 13.38 -6.02
C GLU A 100 -7.83 12.45 -6.89
N ALA A 101 -8.22 12.22 -8.14
CA ALA A 101 -7.51 11.34 -9.07
C ALA A 101 -6.20 11.91 -9.64
N ASP A 102 -5.83 13.14 -9.29
CA ASP A 102 -4.61 13.77 -9.79
C ASP A 102 -3.36 13.24 -9.05
N LEU A 103 -2.62 12.34 -9.70
CA LEU A 103 -1.38 11.78 -9.18
C LEU A 103 -0.15 12.64 -9.44
N ARG A 104 -0.26 13.79 -10.13
CA ARG A 104 0.90 14.65 -10.42
C ARG A 104 1.58 15.15 -9.13
N PRO A 105 0.85 15.64 -8.10
CA PRO A 105 1.48 16.12 -6.88
C PRO A 105 2.25 15.03 -6.14
N VAL A 106 1.71 13.80 -6.06
CA VAL A 106 2.42 12.69 -5.40
C VAL A 106 3.62 12.22 -6.22
N ARG A 107 3.55 12.23 -7.55
CA ARG A 107 4.71 11.93 -8.40
C ARG A 107 5.85 12.90 -8.12
N ASP A 108 5.56 14.21 -8.14
CA ASP A 108 6.58 15.24 -7.92
C ASP A 108 7.18 15.08 -6.50
N HIS A 109 6.34 14.79 -5.49
CA HIS A 109 6.78 14.49 -4.12
C HIS A 109 7.69 13.24 -4.03
N LEU A 110 7.33 12.16 -4.72
CA LEU A 110 8.12 10.92 -4.76
C LEU A 110 9.46 11.14 -5.46
N GLN A 111 9.48 11.88 -6.57
CA GLN A 111 10.71 12.21 -7.29
C GLN A 111 11.67 13.05 -6.44
N GLU A 112 11.17 14.04 -5.70
CA GLU A 112 11.98 14.85 -4.79
C GLU A 112 12.61 14.02 -3.67
N ARG A 113 11.91 12.99 -3.18
CA ARG A 113 12.32 12.21 -2.00
C ARG A 113 13.10 10.94 -2.33
N PHE A 114 12.72 10.24 -3.38
CA PHE A 114 13.22 8.91 -3.73
C PHE A 114 13.87 8.85 -5.13
N GLY A 115 13.83 9.95 -5.90
CA GLY A 115 14.39 10.03 -7.24
C GLY A 115 13.43 9.57 -8.34
N SER A 116 13.86 9.69 -9.59
CA SER A 116 13.03 9.40 -10.78
C SER A 116 12.55 7.96 -10.88
N ASP A 117 13.27 7.01 -10.28
CA ASP A 117 12.92 5.58 -10.33
C ASP A 117 11.62 5.29 -9.57
N SER A 118 11.16 6.21 -8.72
CA SER A 118 9.87 6.11 -8.04
C SER A 118 8.65 6.20 -8.97
N ASP A 119 8.82 6.66 -10.21
CA ASP A 119 7.74 6.68 -11.22
C ASP A 119 7.18 5.26 -11.49
N ALA A 120 8.00 4.22 -11.28
CA ALA A 120 7.61 2.83 -11.43
C ALA A 120 6.46 2.42 -10.50
N LEU A 121 6.29 3.11 -9.35
CA LEU A 121 5.19 2.90 -8.42
C LEU A 121 3.84 3.38 -8.97
N LEU A 122 3.85 4.26 -9.97
CA LEU A 122 2.67 4.93 -10.52
C LEU A 122 2.27 4.41 -11.90
N ASP A 123 3.19 3.79 -12.63
CA ASP A 123 2.95 3.25 -13.98
C ASP A 123 2.74 1.72 -14.03
N GLY A 124 2.97 1.04 -12.91
CA GLY A 124 2.75 -0.41 -12.76
C GLY A 124 3.84 -1.28 -13.38
N THR A 125 4.96 -0.70 -13.84
CA THR A 125 6.10 -1.45 -14.38
C THR A 125 6.70 -2.44 -13.37
N THR A 126 6.65 -2.11 -12.08
CA THR A 126 7.07 -2.97 -10.97
C THR A 126 6.29 -4.29 -10.89
N LEU A 127 5.12 -4.37 -11.53
CA LEU A 127 4.27 -5.55 -11.51
C LEU A 127 4.73 -6.63 -12.50
N GLU A 128 5.36 -6.26 -13.61
CA GLU A 128 5.76 -7.19 -14.67
C GLU A 128 7.07 -7.93 -14.36
N GLU A 129 7.88 -7.38 -13.46
CA GLU A 129 9.22 -7.89 -13.14
C GLU A 129 9.25 -8.96 -12.02
N ARG A 130 8.08 -9.37 -11.49
CA ARG A 130 7.94 -10.29 -10.33
C ARG A 130 6.96 -11.42 -10.59
#